data_AF-A0A918JP02-F1
#
_entry.id   AF-A0A918JP02-F1
#
_cell.length_a   1.000
_cell.length_b   1.000
_cell.length_c   1.000
_cell.angle_alpha   90.00
_cell.angle_beta   90.00
_cell.angle_gamma   90.00
#
_symmetry.space_group_name_H-M   'P 1'
#
loop_
_entity.id
_entity.type
_entity.pdbx_description
1 polymer ?
#
loop_
_entity_poly.entity_id
_entity_poly.type
_entity_poly.pdbx_seq_one_letter_code
_entity_poly.pdbx_strand_id
1 'polypeptide(L)'
;MHGSEGNGNLIKARKASFVASAASRQKGAYAVEFAFVFIAFFIVLYGMITYGLIFAAQQSMNFAAETGARAGLQWQAGSIRADLESEKSELGELESPTTEQLAQLANINTALESLEDFNATELVLLERAKRAWDVARYHSSWVNSMAKNTLQVTVCSYGVGVEKDGSYGACANVGSLEVVIHYPYYCKKTPDQECIPLVPYLGPSTLLQIAVPNNLESRSSVDLGIARDFS
;
A
#
# COMPACT_ATOMS: atom_id res chain seq x y z
N MET A 1 -88.17 -70.80 -5.83
CA MET A 1 -88.13 -70.78 -7.30
C MET A 1 -86.97 -69.89 -7.73
N HIS A 2 -86.07 -70.42 -8.58
CA HIS A 2 -85.15 -69.72 -9.49
C HIS A 2 -84.19 -68.65 -8.88
N GLY A 3 -82.86 -68.79 -8.86
CA GLY A 3 -81.98 -69.17 -9.99
C GLY A 3 -82.05 -68.08 -11.06
N SER A 4 -81.02 -67.37 -11.51
CA SER A 4 -79.61 -67.69 -11.65
C SER A 4 -78.87 -66.45 -12.18
N GLU A 5 -77.54 -66.44 -12.03
CA GLU A 5 -76.52 -65.94 -12.97
C GLU A 5 -76.72 -64.54 -13.62
N GLY A 6 -75.85 -63.56 -13.42
CA GLY A 6 -74.40 -63.64 -13.56
C GLY A 6 -73.99 -62.88 -14.82
N ASN A 7 -73.18 -61.82 -14.69
CA ASN A 7 -72.12 -61.55 -15.65
C ASN A 7 -71.14 -60.51 -15.08
N GLY A 8 -69.97 -60.99 -14.67
CA GLY A 8 -68.79 -60.16 -14.51
C GLY A 8 -68.04 -60.11 -15.83
N ASN A 9 -67.73 -58.90 -16.32
CA ASN A 9 -66.63 -58.59 -17.24
C ASN A 9 -66.74 -57.08 -17.60
N LEU A 10 -65.71 -56.25 -17.69
CA LEU A 10 -64.29 -56.49 -17.89
C LEU A 10 -63.46 -55.36 -17.27
N ILE A 11 -62.39 -55.81 -16.62
CA ILE A 11 -61.09 -55.19 -16.40
C ILE A 11 -60.80 -53.92 -17.25
N LYS A 12 -60.52 -52.81 -16.56
CA LYS A 12 -59.44 -51.92 -16.99
C LYS A 12 -58.62 -51.48 -15.79
N ALA A 13 -57.86 -52.42 -15.24
CA ALA A 13 -56.68 -52.11 -14.45
C ALA A 13 -55.77 -51.25 -15.33
N ARG A 14 -55.85 -49.92 -15.19
CA ARG A 14 -54.84 -49.03 -15.72
C ARG A 14 -53.58 -49.37 -14.97
N LYS A 15 -52.70 -50.16 -15.59
CA LYS A 15 -51.29 -50.20 -15.21
C LYS A 15 -50.82 -48.75 -15.26
N ALA A 16 -50.78 -48.09 -14.11
CA ALA A 16 -49.99 -46.90 -13.95
C ALA A 16 -48.57 -47.37 -14.24
N SER A 17 -48.11 -47.04 -15.45
CA SER A 17 -46.78 -47.33 -15.89
C SER A 17 -45.86 -46.64 -14.90
N PHE A 18 -45.30 -47.41 -13.96
CA PHE A 18 -44.07 -47.05 -13.28
C PHE A 18 -42.94 -47.16 -14.31
N VAL A 19 -43.01 -46.31 -15.33
CA VAL A 19 -41.86 -45.80 -16.04
C VAL A 19 -41.68 -44.38 -15.50
N ALA A 20 -41.53 -44.32 -14.18
CA ALA A 20 -40.71 -43.28 -13.61
C ALA A 20 -39.26 -43.65 -13.91
N SER A 21 -38.47 -42.65 -14.26
CA SER A 21 -37.01 -42.65 -14.20
C SER A 21 -36.26 -43.35 -15.35
N ALA A 22 -35.91 -42.56 -16.38
CA ALA A 22 -34.59 -42.61 -17.03
C ALA A 22 -34.39 -41.53 -18.11
N ALA A 23 -35.45 -41.01 -18.73
CA ALA A 23 -35.30 -40.12 -19.90
C ALA A 23 -35.00 -38.64 -19.56
N SER A 24 -35.28 -38.17 -18.34
CA SER A 24 -34.95 -36.81 -17.91
C SER A 24 -33.61 -36.68 -17.16
N ARG A 25 -32.83 -37.78 -17.06
CA ARG A 25 -31.56 -37.81 -16.33
C ARG A 25 -30.34 -37.40 -17.18
N GLN A 26 -30.54 -37.05 -18.45
CA GLN A 26 -29.47 -36.68 -19.37
C GLN A 26 -29.26 -35.16 -19.52
N LYS A 27 -30.06 -34.32 -18.86
CA LYS A 27 -29.95 -32.85 -18.99
C LYS A 27 -29.10 -32.15 -17.92
N GLY A 28 -28.43 -32.92 -17.05
CA GLY A 28 -27.64 -32.38 -15.94
C GLY A 28 -26.11 -32.50 -16.09
N ALA A 29 -25.61 -33.27 -17.06
CA ALA A 29 -24.17 -33.49 -17.22
C ALA A 29 -23.41 -32.17 -17.45
N TYR A 30 -23.92 -31.33 -18.37
CA TYR A 30 -23.37 -30.00 -18.63
C TYR A 30 -23.40 -29.06 -17.41
N ALA A 31 -24.40 -29.20 -16.52
CA ALA A 31 -24.48 -28.38 -15.31
C ALA A 31 -23.38 -28.76 -14.29
N VAL A 32 -23.05 -30.04 -14.21
CA VAL A 32 -21.97 -30.53 -13.32
C VAL A 32 -20.60 -30.13 -13.86
N GLU A 33 -20.36 -30.23 -15.18
CA GLU A 33 -19.13 -29.75 -15.82
C GLU A 33 -18.94 -28.25 -15.62
N PHE A 34 -19.99 -27.45 -15.83
CA PHE A 34 -19.96 -26.02 -15.58
C PHE A 34 -19.69 -25.67 -14.11
N ALA A 35 -20.25 -26.44 -13.16
CA ALA A 35 -20.00 -26.21 -11.73
C ALA A 35 -18.52 -26.39 -11.37
N PHE A 36 -17.84 -27.41 -11.93
CA PHE A 36 -16.40 -27.59 -11.68
C PHE A 36 -15.55 -26.50 -12.31
N VAL A 37 -15.85 -26.08 -13.55
CA VAL A 37 -15.16 -24.95 -14.20
C VAL A 37 -15.36 -23.66 -13.41
N PHE A 38 -16.58 -23.43 -12.92
CA PHE A 38 -16.90 -22.27 -12.08
C PHE A 38 -16.08 -22.26 -10.79
N ILE A 39 -15.98 -23.40 -10.08
CA ILE A 39 -15.16 -23.51 -8.87
C ILE A 39 -13.67 -23.27 -9.18
N ALA A 40 -13.15 -23.90 -10.24
CA ALA A 40 -11.75 -23.74 -10.63
C ALA A 40 -11.43 -22.29 -11.02
N PHE A 41 -12.29 -21.65 -11.82
CA PHE A 41 -12.17 -20.24 -12.19
C PHE A 41 -12.21 -19.33 -10.96
N PHE A 42 -13.12 -19.59 -10.03
CA PHE A 42 -13.24 -18.80 -8.81
C PHE A 42 -11.99 -18.91 -7.93
N ILE A 43 -11.38 -20.09 -7.82
CA ILE A 43 -10.12 -20.28 -7.08
C ILE A 43 -8.98 -19.47 -7.72
N VAL A 44 -8.83 -19.54 -9.05
CA VAL A 44 -7.78 -18.80 -9.77
C VAL A 44 -8.01 -17.29 -9.66
N LEU A 45 -9.24 -16.82 -9.88
CA LEU A 45 -9.59 -15.41 -9.75
C LEU A 45 -9.38 -14.90 -8.32
N TYR A 46 -9.81 -15.66 -7.32
CA TYR A 46 -9.61 -15.33 -5.92
C TYR A 46 -8.12 -15.24 -5.57
N GLY A 47 -7.31 -16.19 -6.03
CA GLY A 47 -5.87 -16.16 -5.89
C GLY A 47 -5.28 -14.90 -6.54
N MET A 48 -5.65 -14.62 -7.78
CA MET A 48 -5.15 -13.47 -8.53
C MET A 48 -5.49 -12.15 -7.83
N ILE A 49 -6.72 -11.97 -7.33
CA ILE A 49 -7.13 -10.77 -6.60
C ILE A 49 -6.39 -10.66 -5.26
N THR A 50 -6.33 -11.75 -4.50
CA THR A 50 -5.68 -11.81 -3.18
C THR A 50 -4.20 -11.44 -3.28
N TYR A 51 -3.44 -12.14 -4.11
CA TYR A 51 -2.02 -11.86 -4.29
C TYR A 51 -1.78 -10.54 -5.01
N GLY A 52 -2.65 -10.18 -5.97
CA GLY A 52 -2.59 -8.90 -6.66
C GLY A 52 -2.70 -7.72 -5.69
N LEU A 53 -3.60 -7.80 -4.71
CA LEU A 53 -3.76 -6.75 -3.70
C LEU A 53 -2.54 -6.66 -2.76
N ILE A 54 -2.02 -7.80 -2.29
CA ILE A 54 -0.82 -7.84 -1.44
C ILE A 54 0.37 -7.23 -2.18
N PHE A 55 0.59 -7.64 -3.43
CA PHE A 55 1.66 -7.13 -4.27
C PHE A 55 1.50 -5.64 -4.55
N ALA A 56 0.28 -5.18 -4.87
CA ALA A 56 0.00 -3.77 -5.08
C ALA A 56 0.27 -2.92 -3.82
N ALA A 57 -0.10 -3.41 -2.63
CA ALA A 57 0.20 -2.75 -1.37
C ALA A 57 1.72 -2.65 -1.15
N GLN A 58 2.46 -3.75 -1.33
CA GLN A 58 3.92 -3.74 -1.21
C GLN A 58 4.58 -2.78 -2.19
N GLN A 59 4.17 -2.80 -3.46
CA GLN A 59 4.71 -1.90 -4.48
C GLN A 59 4.46 -0.43 -4.14
N SER A 60 3.26 -0.10 -3.64
CA SER A 60 2.97 1.26 -3.19
C SER A 60 3.75 1.66 -1.96
N MET A 61 4.00 0.75 -1.01
CA MET A 61 4.82 1.04 0.18
C MET A 61 6.29 1.26 -0.21
N ASN A 62 6.81 0.50 -1.19
CA ASN A 62 8.14 0.71 -1.75
C ASN A 62 8.24 2.08 -2.41
N PHE A 63 7.26 2.42 -3.25
CA PHE A 63 7.18 3.72 -3.89
C PHE A 63 7.05 4.86 -2.88
N ALA A 64 6.21 4.71 -1.85
CA ALA A 64 6.01 5.71 -0.81
C ALA A 64 7.29 5.93 0.03
N ALA A 65 8.01 4.86 0.37
CA ALA A 65 9.28 4.98 1.09
C ALA A 65 10.33 5.71 0.24
N GLU A 66 10.46 5.36 -1.05
CA GLU A 66 11.42 5.99 -1.94
C GLU A 66 11.09 7.47 -2.22
N THR A 67 9.82 7.80 -2.48
CA THR A 67 9.39 9.18 -2.69
C THR A 67 9.52 10.03 -1.42
N GLY A 68 9.24 9.46 -0.25
CA GLY A 68 9.51 10.10 1.04
C GLY A 68 10.99 10.38 1.25
N ALA A 69 11.87 9.41 1.01
CA ALA A 69 13.30 9.58 1.17
C ALA A 69 13.85 10.65 0.21
N ARG A 70 13.40 10.64 -1.06
CA ARG A 70 13.74 11.69 -2.04
C ARG A 70 13.24 13.07 -1.63
N ALA A 71 12.01 13.16 -1.11
CA ALA A 71 11.45 14.43 -0.64
C ALA A 71 12.24 15.02 0.53
N GLY A 72 12.73 14.18 1.46
CA GLY A 72 13.58 14.61 2.56
C GLY A 72 14.92 15.21 2.11
N LEU A 73 15.53 14.67 1.05
CA LEU A 73 16.76 15.24 0.47
C LEU A 73 16.52 16.60 -0.18
N GLN A 74 15.45 16.70 -0.98
CA GLN A 74 15.11 17.91 -1.73
C GLN A 74 14.75 19.08 -0.81
N TRP A 75 14.23 18.79 0.39
CA TRP A 75 13.62 19.76 1.28
C TRP A 75 14.53 20.92 1.75
N GLN A 76 15.83 20.84 1.56
CA GLN A 76 16.75 21.96 1.85
C GLN A 76 17.76 22.25 0.74
N ALA A 77 18.08 21.26 -0.10
CA ALA A 77 18.99 21.49 -1.22
C ALA A 77 18.31 22.25 -2.38
N GLY A 78 16.99 22.10 -2.55
CA GLY A 78 16.26 22.60 -3.71
C GLY A 78 15.40 23.83 -3.47
N SER A 79 14.62 23.90 -2.39
CA SER A 79 13.61 24.96 -2.21
C SER A 79 14.23 26.35 -2.06
N ILE A 80 15.09 26.52 -1.06
CA ILE A 80 15.69 27.84 -0.76
C ILE A 80 16.69 28.25 -1.85
N ARG A 81 17.49 27.30 -2.38
CA ARG A 81 18.41 27.59 -3.49
C ARG A 81 17.66 27.95 -4.77
N ALA A 82 16.59 27.24 -5.14
CA ALA A 82 15.83 27.54 -6.34
C ALA A 82 15.12 28.89 -6.26
N ASP A 83 14.55 29.24 -5.10
CA ASP A 83 13.93 30.55 -4.89
C ASP A 83 14.96 31.68 -5.04
N LEU A 84 16.14 31.54 -4.42
CA LEU A 84 17.24 32.51 -4.53
C LEU A 84 17.89 32.57 -5.92
N GLU A 85 18.02 31.43 -6.61
CA GLU A 85 18.53 31.35 -7.99
C GLU A 85 17.55 31.98 -8.98
N SER A 86 16.24 31.84 -8.75
CA SER A 86 15.21 32.49 -9.57
C SER A 86 15.30 34.02 -9.44
N GLU A 87 15.42 34.53 -8.21
CA GLU A 87 15.58 35.96 -7.93
C GLU A 87 16.90 36.49 -8.53
N LYS A 88 17.99 35.72 -8.46
CA LYS A 88 19.27 36.04 -9.12
C LYS A 88 19.17 36.09 -10.64
N SER A 89 18.41 35.18 -11.26
CA SER A 89 18.23 35.13 -12.72
C SER A 89 17.45 36.35 -13.23
N GLU A 90 16.43 36.79 -12.50
CA GLU A 90 15.68 38.00 -12.83
C GLU A 90 16.53 39.27 -12.73
N LEU A 91 17.41 39.33 -11.72
CA LEU A 91 18.37 40.44 -11.54
C LEU A 91 19.51 40.44 -12.57
N GLY A 92 19.87 39.29 -13.14
CA GLY A 92 20.96 39.14 -14.11
C GLY A 92 20.62 39.52 -15.55
N GLU A 93 19.33 39.57 -15.91
CA GLU A 93 18.87 39.86 -17.28
C GLU A 93 18.68 41.36 -17.57
N LEU A 94 18.96 42.24 -16.60
CA LEU A 94 18.83 43.69 -16.74
C LEU A 94 20.06 44.30 -17.44
N GLU A 95 19.85 44.89 -18.62
CA GLU A 95 20.88 45.45 -19.52
C GLU A 95 21.66 46.65 -18.94
N SER A 96 21.19 47.23 -17.83
CA SER A 96 21.94 48.22 -17.02
C SER A 96 21.55 48.10 -15.54
N PRO A 97 22.21 47.23 -14.77
CA PRO A 97 21.83 46.98 -13.38
C PRO A 97 22.13 48.21 -12.52
N THR A 98 21.18 48.59 -11.67
CA THR A 98 21.36 49.68 -10.71
C THR A 98 22.33 49.27 -9.60
N THR A 99 22.96 50.25 -8.93
CA THR A 99 23.84 49.98 -7.77
C THR A 99 23.12 49.23 -6.64
N GLU A 100 21.81 49.41 -6.51
CA GLU A 100 20.96 48.69 -5.57
C GLU A 100 20.77 47.21 -5.96
N GLN A 101 20.59 46.93 -7.25
CA GLN A 101 20.48 45.57 -7.79
C GLN A 101 21.81 44.80 -7.67
N LEU A 102 22.95 45.47 -7.85
CA LEU A 102 24.26 44.87 -7.60
C LEU A 102 24.49 44.54 -6.11
N ALA A 103 23.97 45.38 -5.21
CA ALA A 103 24.00 45.09 -3.76
C ALA A 103 23.07 43.92 -3.40
N GLN A 104 21.89 43.83 -4.01
CA GLN A 104 20.98 42.69 -3.85
C GLN A 104 21.61 41.38 -4.35
N LEU A 105 22.20 41.37 -5.54
CA LEU A 105 22.93 40.21 -6.06
C LEU A 105 24.07 39.76 -5.13
N ALA A 106 24.80 40.70 -4.51
CA ALA A 106 25.82 40.38 -3.52
C ALA A 106 25.23 39.74 -2.24
N ASN A 107 24.11 40.26 -1.75
CA ASN A 107 23.42 39.71 -0.58
C ASN A 107 22.88 38.29 -0.85
N ILE A 108 22.32 38.06 -2.04
CA ILE A 108 21.82 36.74 -2.45
C ILE A 108 22.96 35.73 -2.57
N ASN A 109 24.10 36.11 -3.17
CA ASN A 109 25.27 35.21 -3.24
C ASN A 109 25.80 34.87 -1.84
N THR A 110 25.89 35.86 -0.95
CA THR A 110 26.29 35.65 0.46
C THR A 110 25.28 34.74 1.20
N ALA A 111 23.98 34.90 0.93
CA ALA A 111 22.94 34.04 1.49
C ALA A 111 23.04 32.60 0.94
N LEU A 112 23.32 32.44 -0.36
CA LEU A 112 23.56 31.14 -0.99
C LEU A 112 24.76 30.40 -0.37
N GLU A 113 25.83 31.13 -0.06
CA GLU A 113 27.02 30.63 0.63
C GLU A 113 26.71 30.27 2.10
N SER A 114 25.85 31.04 2.78
CA SER A 114 25.47 30.75 4.17
C SER A 114 24.50 29.56 4.35
N LEU A 115 23.82 29.15 3.28
CA LEU A 115 22.90 28.01 3.30
C LEU A 115 23.61 26.66 3.34
N GLU A 116 24.90 26.62 2.98
CA GLU A 116 25.72 25.40 3.10
C GLU A 116 25.92 25.00 4.57
N ASP A 117 26.07 25.97 5.48
CA ASP A 117 26.28 25.72 6.92
C ASP A 117 24.98 25.40 7.69
N PHE A 118 23.84 25.94 7.25
CA PHE A 118 22.54 25.70 7.91
C PHE A 118 22.03 24.26 7.76
N ASN A 119 22.48 23.58 6.71
CA ASN A 119 22.03 22.27 6.24
C ASN A 119 22.34 21.11 7.22
N ALA A 120 23.20 21.37 8.22
CA ALA A 120 23.64 20.44 9.24
C ALA A 120 23.05 20.69 10.64
N THR A 121 22.19 21.71 10.81
CA THR A 121 21.59 22.01 12.13
C THR A 121 20.49 21.00 12.52
N GLU A 122 20.37 20.70 13.82
CA GLU A 122 19.45 19.67 14.35
C GLU A 122 17.97 19.93 13.96
N LEU A 123 17.55 21.20 14.00
CA LEU A 123 16.18 21.64 13.64
C LEU A 123 15.86 21.38 12.16
N VAL A 124 16.85 21.59 11.31
CA VAL A 124 16.77 21.45 9.85
C VAL A 124 16.66 19.96 9.49
N LEU A 125 17.43 19.09 10.14
CA LEU A 125 17.35 17.65 9.93
C LEU A 125 16.01 17.05 10.41
N LEU A 126 15.40 17.62 11.45
CA LEU A 126 14.05 17.26 11.90
C LEU A 126 12.97 17.66 10.88
N GLU A 127 13.03 18.88 10.36
CA GLU A 127 12.03 19.32 9.36
C GLU A 127 12.13 18.52 8.05
N ARG A 128 13.35 18.10 7.65
CA ARG A 128 13.54 17.12 6.55
C ARG A 128 12.86 15.80 6.82
N ALA A 129 13.08 15.24 8.01
CA ALA A 129 12.50 13.96 8.41
C ALA A 129 10.96 14.05 8.41
N LYS A 130 10.42 15.15 8.90
CA LYS A 130 8.99 15.45 8.86
C LYS A 130 8.47 15.54 7.43
N ARG A 131 9.16 16.25 6.54
CA ARG A 131 8.76 16.34 5.12
C ARG A 131 8.77 14.98 4.43
N ALA A 132 9.80 14.17 4.68
CA ALA A 132 9.88 12.81 4.17
C ALA A 132 8.71 11.94 4.68
N TRP A 133 8.38 12.08 5.97
CA TRP A 133 7.26 11.39 6.60
C TRP A 133 5.92 11.80 5.99
N ASP A 134 5.66 13.09 5.80
CA ASP A 134 4.42 13.61 5.19
C ASP A 134 4.20 13.03 3.78
N VAL A 135 5.25 13.03 2.96
CA VAL A 135 5.19 12.51 1.58
C VAL A 135 5.00 11.00 1.56
N ALA A 136 5.74 10.26 2.39
CA ALA A 136 5.57 8.81 2.51
C ALA A 136 4.15 8.47 2.95
N ARG A 137 3.63 9.16 3.97
CA ARG A 137 2.29 8.91 4.51
C ARG A 137 1.18 9.28 3.55
N TYR A 138 1.37 10.36 2.77
CA TYR A 138 0.44 10.74 1.71
C TYR A 138 0.31 9.62 0.67
N HIS A 139 1.44 9.10 0.15
CA HIS A 139 1.41 8.06 -0.87
C HIS A 139 0.97 6.69 -0.35
N SER A 140 1.13 6.41 0.96
CA SER A 140 0.66 5.16 1.57
C SER A 140 -0.75 5.25 2.20
N SER A 141 -1.40 6.41 2.12
CA SER A 141 -2.69 6.68 2.78
C SER A 141 -3.83 5.75 2.36
N TRP A 142 -3.84 5.31 1.10
CA TRP A 142 -4.84 4.37 0.60
C TRP A 142 -4.68 2.97 1.23
N VAL A 143 -3.44 2.48 1.38
CA VAL A 143 -3.14 1.23 2.10
C VAL A 143 -3.56 1.37 3.56
N ASN A 144 -3.24 2.51 4.19
CA ASN A 144 -3.62 2.80 5.56
C ASN A 144 -5.15 2.81 5.75
N SER A 145 -5.90 3.34 4.78
CA SER A 145 -7.36 3.35 4.79
C SER A 145 -7.94 1.93 4.71
N MET A 146 -7.42 1.07 3.84
CA MET A 146 -7.83 -0.34 3.77
C MET A 146 -7.46 -1.14 5.03
N ALA A 147 -6.33 -0.78 5.64
CA ALA A 147 -5.83 -1.35 6.88
C ALA A 147 -6.54 -0.84 8.15
N LYS A 148 -7.52 0.06 8.03
CA LYS A 148 -8.14 0.81 9.16
C LYS A 148 -7.11 1.44 10.11
N ASN A 149 -6.17 2.18 9.56
CA ASN A 149 -5.18 2.97 10.29
C ASN A 149 -4.10 2.16 11.03
N THR A 150 -3.85 0.90 10.64
CA THR A 150 -2.78 0.08 11.26
C THR A 150 -1.43 0.15 10.55
N LEU A 151 -1.32 0.89 9.44
CA LEU A 151 -0.06 1.13 8.74
C LEU A 151 0.76 2.18 9.49
N GLN A 152 1.99 1.81 9.85
CA GLN A 152 2.91 2.71 10.56
C GLN A 152 4.02 3.16 9.62
N VAL A 153 4.23 4.48 9.54
CA VAL A 153 5.35 5.11 8.86
C VAL A 153 6.29 5.65 9.93
N THR A 154 7.58 5.32 9.79
CA THR A 154 8.66 5.75 10.67
C THR A 154 9.78 6.31 9.80
N VAL A 155 10.23 7.53 10.10
CA VAL A 155 11.36 8.17 9.45
C VAL A 155 12.40 8.51 10.50
N CYS A 156 13.64 8.07 10.29
CA CYS A 156 14.76 8.41 11.16
C CYS A 156 15.76 9.25 10.41
N SER A 157 16.30 10.26 11.10
CA SER A 157 17.40 11.08 10.62
C SER A 157 18.55 11.02 11.63
N TYR A 158 19.79 10.97 11.14
CA TYR A 158 20.99 10.76 11.96
C TYR A 158 21.09 11.78 13.10
N GLY A 159 21.15 11.29 14.33
CA GLY A 159 21.47 12.09 15.51
C GLY A 159 20.38 13.04 16.04
N VAL A 160 19.26 13.20 15.33
CA VAL A 160 18.28 14.27 15.63
C VAL A 160 16.88 13.80 16.02
N GLY A 161 16.56 12.52 15.81
CA GLY A 161 15.28 11.95 16.24
C GLY A 161 14.53 11.19 15.15
N VAL A 162 13.32 10.75 15.50
CA VAL A 162 12.48 9.88 14.69
C VAL A 162 11.07 10.45 14.62
N GLU A 163 10.57 10.68 13.41
CA GLU A 163 9.15 10.97 13.16
C GLU A 163 8.42 9.65 12.95
N LYS A 164 7.38 9.36 13.73
CA LYS A 164 6.73 8.04 13.70
C LYS A 164 5.27 8.07 14.09
N ASP A 165 4.47 7.23 13.42
CA ASP A 165 3.08 6.97 13.79
C ASP A 165 2.92 6.11 15.05
N GLY A 166 3.94 5.31 15.40
CA GLY A 166 3.83 4.27 16.42
C GLY A 166 5.17 3.75 16.95
N SER A 167 5.20 2.49 17.36
CA SER A 167 6.38 1.84 17.97
C SER A 167 6.98 0.72 17.13
N TYR A 168 6.37 0.33 16.00
CA TYR A 168 6.90 -0.70 15.12
C TYR A 168 7.63 -0.08 13.93
N GLY A 169 8.46 -0.87 13.23
CA GLY A 169 9.22 -0.42 12.07
C GLY A 169 10.37 0.52 12.44
N ALA A 170 11.27 0.07 13.33
CA ALA A 170 12.46 0.85 13.66
C ALA A 170 13.42 0.93 12.47
N CYS A 171 14.10 2.06 12.34
CA CYS A 171 15.19 2.23 11.38
C CYS A 171 16.39 1.39 11.80
N ALA A 172 17.07 0.82 10.81
CA ALA A 172 18.24 -0.02 11.01
C ALA A 172 19.54 0.77 10.82
N ASN A 173 19.50 1.79 9.97
CA ASN A 173 20.65 2.63 9.63
C ASN A 173 20.61 3.90 10.47
N VAL A 174 21.65 4.13 11.25
CA VAL A 174 21.77 5.36 12.03
C VAL A 174 22.27 6.51 11.18
N GLY A 175 23.18 6.27 10.22
CA GLY A 175 23.92 7.31 9.48
C GLY A 175 23.20 7.97 8.30
N SER A 176 21.96 7.57 7.99
CA SER A 176 21.23 8.00 6.81
C SER A 176 19.81 8.45 7.16
N LEU A 177 19.17 9.19 6.26
CA LEU A 177 17.73 9.42 6.34
C LEU A 177 17.04 8.13 5.89
N GLU A 178 16.44 7.39 6.81
CA GLU A 178 15.74 6.12 6.52
C GLU A 178 14.23 6.29 6.70
N VAL A 179 13.47 5.93 5.68
CA VAL A 179 12.00 5.83 5.69
C VAL A 179 11.62 4.36 5.73
N VAL A 180 10.87 3.98 6.75
CA VAL A 180 10.38 2.62 7.00
C VAL A 180 8.86 2.65 7.06
N ILE A 181 8.22 1.82 6.24
CA ILE A 181 6.77 1.62 6.30
C ILE A 181 6.52 0.17 6.72
N HIS A 182 5.82 0.00 7.84
CA HIS A 182 5.54 -1.29 8.43
C HIS A 182 4.03 -1.53 8.52
N TYR A 183 3.59 -2.67 8.01
CA TYR A 183 2.22 -3.14 8.08
C TYR A 183 2.16 -4.55 8.68
N PRO A 184 1.60 -4.72 9.89
CA PRO A 184 1.42 -6.04 10.48
C PRO A 184 0.24 -6.78 9.82
N TYR A 185 0.52 -7.91 9.16
CA TYR A 185 -0.56 -8.80 8.68
C TYR A 185 -1.20 -9.59 9.81
N TYR A 186 -0.41 -9.89 10.84
CA TYR A 186 -0.86 -10.57 12.04
C TYR A 186 -0.50 -9.71 13.26
N CYS A 187 -1.49 -9.39 14.09
CA CYS A 187 -1.25 -8.83 15.40
C CYS A 187 -2.26 -9.40 16.40
N LYS A 188 -1.86 -9.46 17.67
CA LYS A 188 -2.77 -9.86 18.76
C LYS A 188 -3.76 -8.73 18.98
N LYS A 189 -5.06 -9.05 19.05
CA LYS A 189 -6.11 -8.11 19.40
C LYS A 189 -5.85 -7.58 20.81
N THR A 190 -5.43 -6.33 20.92
CA THR A 190 -5.32 -5.58 22.18
C THR A 190 -6.37 -4.45 22.19
N PRO A 191 -6.75 -3.90 23.36
CA PRO A 191 -7.76 -2.84 23.44
C PRO A 191 -7.46 -1.61 22.57
N ASP A 192 -6.17 -1.32 22.35
CA ASP A 192 -5.69 -0.17 21.57
C ASP A 192 -5.27 -0.52 20.13
N GLN A 193 -5.26 -1.80 19.73
CA GLN A 193 -4.78 -2.22 18.41
C GLN A 193 -5.56 -3.42 17.86
N GLU A 194 -6.39 -3.15 16.84
CA GLU A 194 -7.11 -4.14 16.04
C GLU A 194 -6.56 -4.08 14.60
N CYS A 195 -5.75 -5.06 14.19
CA CYS A 195 -5.25 -5.14 12.82
C CYS A 195 -6.26 -5.87 11.93
N ILE A 196 -6.61 -5.24 10.81
CA ILE A 196 -7.43 -5.88 9.77
C ILE A 196 -6.48 -6.26 8.63
N PRO A 197 -6.34 -7.56 8.31
CA PRO A 197 -5.55 -7.97 7.16
C PRO A 197 -6.21 -7.44 5.87
N LEU A 198 -5.39 -6.97 4.94
CA LEU A 198 -5.84 -6.49 3.62
C LEU A 198 -6.69 -7.52 2.87
N VAL A 199 -6.43 -8.80 3.10
CA VAL A 199 -7.19 -9.90 2.52
C VAL A 199 -7.89 -10.67 3.64
N PRO A 200 -9.23 -10.81 3.58
CA PRO A 200 -9.97 -11.59 4.54
C PRO A 200 -9.68 -13.09 4.38
N TYR A 201 -9.40 -13.78 5.49
CA TYR A 201 -9.24 -15.22 5.51
C TYR A 201 -10.59 -15.91 5.24
N LEU A 202 -10.70 -16.62 4.12
CA LEU A 202 -11.88 -17.42 3.78
C LEU A 202 -11.66 -18.87 4.20
N GLY A 203 -11.97 -19.19 5.47
CA GLY A 203 -12.17 -20.58 5.92
C GLY A 203 -11.16 -21.14 6.92
N PRO A 204 -11.35 -22.39 7.36
CA PRO A 204 -10.50 -23.03 8.36
C PRO A 204 -9.07 -23.09 7.83
N SER A 205 -8.18 -22.59 8.67
CA SER A 205 -6.78 -22.23 8.58
C SER A 205 -5.79 -23.25 7.96
N THR A 206 -6.20 -24.18 7.11
CA THR A 206 -5.32 -25.27 6.67
C THR A 206 -5.32 -25.58 5.17
N LEU A 207 -6.36 -25.22 4.41
CA LEU A 207 -6.43 -25.52 2.96
C LEU A 207 -6.08 -24.34 2.05
N LEU A 208 -6.26 -23.10 2.54
CA LEU A 208 -6.04 -21.86 1.77
C LEU A 208 -5.13 -20.85 2.49
N GLN A 209 -4.37 -21.29 3.51
CA GLN A 209 -3.23 -20.53 4.04
C GLN A 209 -2.07 -20.58 3.05
N ILE A 210 -2.34 -20.00 1.89
CA ILE A 210 -1.36 -19.50 0.97
C ILE A 210 -0.43 -18.58 1.76
N ALA A 211 0.88 -18.72 1.57
CA ALA A 211 1.94 -18.13 2.37
C ALA A 211 1.92 -16.58 2.34
N VAL A 212 1.06 -15.96 3.15
CA VAL A 212 1.07 -14.51 3.38
C VAL A 212 2.15 -14.21 4.42
N PRO A 213 3.05 -13.24 4.19
CA PRO A 213 4.09 -12.88 5.15
C PRO A 213 3.49 -12.34 6.46
N ASN A 214 4.26 -12.42 7.55
CA ASN A 214 3.79 -11.96 8.87
C ASN A 214 3.57 -10.44 8.93
N ASN A 215 4.36 -9.70 8.14
CA ASN A 215 4.30 -8.26 7.97
C ASN A 215 4.67 -7.91 6.51
N LEU A 216 4.18 -6.76 6.04
CA LEU A 216 4.75 -6.08 4.89
C LEU A 216 5.65 -4.99 5.41
N GLU A 217 6.84 -4.92 4.85
CA GLU A 217 7.83 -3.94 5.23
C GLU A 217 8.45 -3.35 3.98
N SER A 218 8.59 -2.04 3.99
CA SER A 218 9.30 -1.28 2.96
C SER A 218 10.32 -0.40 3.65
N ARG A 219 11.53 -0.35 3.08
CA ARG A 219 12.62 0.49 3.57
C ARG A 219 13.26 1.23 2.40
N SER A 220 13.53 2.51 2.61
CA SER A 220 14.35 3.32 1.73
C SER A 220 15.27 4.17 2.60
N SER A 221 16.57 4.13 2.33
CA SER A 221 17.56 4.94 3.05
C SER A 221 18.35 5.77 2.07
N VAL A 222 18.61 7.03 2.40
CA VAL A 222 19.52 7.86 1.62
C VAL A 222 20.58 8.49 2.52
N ASP A 223 21.83 8.36 2.08
CA ASP A 223 22.97 8.95 2.75
C ASP A 223 22.93 10.48 2.60
N LEU A 224 23.16 11.16 3.72
CA LEU A 224 23.24 12.62 3.78
C LEU A 224 24.68 13.12 3.65
N GLY A 225 25.66 12.23 3.37
CA GLY A 225 27.09 12.54 3.31
C GLY A 225 27.46 13.77 2.47
N ILE A 226 26.76 14.01 1.35
CA ILE A 226 27.01 15.20 0.50
C ILE A 226 26.62 16.51 1.21
N ALA A 227 25.67 16.48 2.14
CA ALA A 227 25.28 17.62 2.95
C ALA A 227 26.16 17.81 4.20
N ARG A 228 27.07 16.87 4.50
CA ARG A 228 27.96 16.90 5.67
C ARG A 228 29.41 17.25 5.34
N ASP A 229 29.90 16.97 4.14
CA ASP A 229 31.30 17.25 3.76
C ASP A 229 31.61 18.75 3.59
N PHE A 230 30.62 19.63 3.80
CA PHE A 230 30.77 21.09 3.75
C PHE A 230 30.73 21.77 5.13
N SER A 231 30.79 21.02 6.26
CA SER A 231 30.92 21.60 7.62
C SER A 231 32.35 21.59 8.15
#